data_AF-A0A316U6U1-F1
#
_entry.id   AF-A0A316U6U1-F1
#
_cell.length_a   1.000
_cell.length_b   1.000
_cell.length_c   1.000
_cell.angle_alpha   90.00
_cell.angle_beta   90.00
_cell.angle_gamma   90.00
#
_symmetry.space_group_name_H-M   'P 1'
#
loop_
_entity.id
_entity.type
_entity.pdbx_description
1 polymer ?
#
loop_
_entity_poly.entity_id
_entity_poly.type
_entity_poly.pdbx_seq_one_letter_code
_entity_poly.pdbx_strand_id
1 'polypeptide(L)' 'MFGFRAYPTPILRPLGPFIAGAVIVFWATNSLQNSMLKSDEFKKDPRNPYG' A
#
# COMPACT_ATOMS: atom_id res chain seq x y z
N MET A 1 -12.45 -21.95 31.28
CA MET A 1 -12.53 -20.88 30.26
C MET A 1 -12.19 -21.52 28.93
N PHE A 2 -13.12 -21.52 27.96
CA PHE A 2 -12.86 -22.07 26.63
C PHE A 2 -11.81 -21.20 25.93
N GLY A 3 -10.70 -21.80 25.48
CA GLY A 3 -9.63 -21.08 24.81
C GLY A 3 -10.08 -20.43 23.49
N PHE A 4 -9.29 -19.48 22.97
CA PHE A 4 -9.57 -18.86 21.68
C PHE A 4 -9.51 -19.92 20.56
N ARG A 5 -10.67 -20.25 20.00
CA ARG A 5 -10.80 -21.12 18.84
C ARG A 5 -10.93 -20.25 17.59
N ALA A 6 -10.06 -20.46 16.61
CA ALA A 6 -10.21 -19.85 15.30
C ALA A 6 -11.37 -20.54 14.55
N TYR A 7 -12.34 -19.77 14.12
CA TYR A 7 -13.47 -20.25 13.31
C TYR A 7 -13.25 -19.87 11.85
N PRO A 8 -13.66 -20.72 10.88
CA PRO A 8 -13.46 -20.48 9.46
C PRO A 8 -14.45 -19.43 8.93
N THR A 9 -14.26 -18.17 9.31
CA THR A 9 -15.07 -17.06 8.82
C THR A 9 -14.67 -16.67 7.39
N PRO A 10 -15.63 -16.47 6.48
CA PRO A 10 -15.31 -16.15 5.09
C PRO A 10 -14.88 -14.68 4.97
N ILE A 11 -13.57 -14.42 5.07
CA ILE A 11 -13.01 -13.05 5.00
C ILE A 11 -12.68 -12.61 3.57
N LEU A 12 -12.20 -13.52 2.71
CA LEU A 12 -11.69 -13.15 1.39
C LEU A 12 -12.77 -12.66 0.43
N ARG A 13 -13.94 -13.31 0.45
CA ARG A 13 -15.06 -12.97 -0.45
C ARG A 13 -15.63 -11.58 -0.20
N PRO A 14 -15.98 -11.17 1.04
CA PRO A 14 -16.45 -9.81 1.29
C PRO A 14 -15.34 -8.76 1.20
N LEU A 15 -14.09 -9.11 1.55
CA LEU A 15 -12.99 -8.14 1.52
C LEU A 15 -12.33 -7.96 0.16
N GLY A 16 -12.61 -8.84 -0.82
CA GLY A 16 -12.01 -8.81 -2.16
C GLY A 16 -11.99 -7.44 -2.84
N PRO A 17 -13.12 -6.70 -2.91
CA PRO A 17 -13.15 -5.36 -3.51
C PRO A 17 -12.24 -4.36 -2.81
N PHE A 18 -12.15 -4.42 -1.48
CA PHE A 18 -11.29 -3.53 -0.69
C PHE A 18 -9.81 -3.86 -0.87
N ILE A 19 -9.46 -5.15 -0.91
CA ILE A 19 -8.10 -5.61 -1.20
C ILE A 19 -7.70 -5.15 -2.61
N ALA A 20 -8.57 -5.35 -3.60
CA ALA A 20 -8.33 -4.89 -4.97
C ALA A 20 -8.13 -3.37 -5.04
N GLY A 21 -9.02 -2.60 -4.40
CA GLY A 21 -8.88 -1.14 -4.30
C GLY A 21 -7.57 -0.72 -3.64
N ALA A 22 -7.18 -1.36 -2.54
CA ALA A 22 -5.92 -1.08 -1.84
C ALA A 22 -4.71 -1.35 -2.74
N VAL A 23 -4.71 -2.45 -3.50
CA VAL A 23 -3.63 -2.77 -4.45
C VAL A 23 -3.54 -1.70 -5.55
N ILE A 24 -4.67 -1.26 -6.09
CA ILE A 24 -4.72 -0.22 -7.13
C ILE A 24 -4.16 1.09 -6.60
N VAL A 25 -4.65 1.55 -5.44
CA VAL A 25 -4.20 2.81 -4.82
C VAL A 25 -2.72 2.73 -4.49
N PHE A 26 -2.26 1.63 -3.90
CA PHE A 26 -0.85 1.45 -3.57
C PHE A 26 0.05 1.57 -4.80
N TRP A 27 -0.32 0.90 -5.89
CA TRP A 27 0.45 0.96 -7.14
C TRP A 27 0.44 2.38 -7.74
N ALA A 28 -0.73 3.03 -7.76
CA ALA A 28 -0.85 4.40 -8.26
C ALA A 28 -0.02 5.39 -7.43
N THR A 29 -0.15 5.37 -6.10
CA THR A 29 0.61 6.25 -5.21
C THR A 29 2.11 6.01 -5.32
N ASN A 30 2.55 4.75 -5.40
CA ASN A 30 3.97 4.42 -5.56
C ASN A 30 4.52 4.96 -6.89
N SER A 31 3.80 4.80 -8.00
CA SER A 31 4.24 5.32 -9.29
C SER A 31 4.32 6.85 -9.31
N LEU A 32 3.33 7.53 -8.73
CA LEU A 32 3.32 8.98 -8.58
C LEU A 32 4.47 9.47 -7.72
N GLN A 33 4.68 8.88 -6.54
CA GLN A 33 5.77 9.24 -5.64
C GLN A 33 7.14 9.11 -6.33
N ASN A 34 7.37 8.03 -7.07
CA ASN A 34 8.61 7.82 -7.81
C ASN A 34 8.85 8.88 -8.91
N SER A 35 7.78 9.44 -9.48
CA SER A 35 7.91 10.55 -10.44
C SER A 35 8.21 11.88 -9.74
N MET A 36 7.56 12.15 -8.60
CA MET A 36 7.72 13.39 -7.84
C MET A 36 9.12 13.51 -7.24
N LEU A 37 9.67 12.40 -6.74
CA LEU A 37 11.03 12.38 -6.20
C LEU A 37 12.10 12.68 -7.26
N LYS A 38 11.80 12.57 -8.55
CA LYS A 38 12.74 12.91 -9.63
C LYS A 38 12.62 14.36 -10.12
N SER A 39 11.63 15.12 -9.62
CA SER A 39 11.46 16.53 -9.97
C SER A 39 12.59 17.39 -9.41
N ASP A 40 12.84 18.54 -10.05
CA ASP A 40 13.96 19.44 -9.69
C ASP A 40 13.90 19.96 -8.25
N GLU A 41 12.69 20.06 -7.69
CA GLU A 41 12.44 20.49 -6.31
C GLU A 41 12.98 19.46 -5.29
N PHE A 42 12.69 18.18 -5.49
CA PHE A 42 12.99 17.11 -4.52
C PHE A 42 14.23 16.30 -4.86
N LYS A 43 14.80 16.46 -6.07
CA LYS A 43 15.96 15.69 -6.52
C LYS A 43 17.21 15.94 -5.66
N LYS A 44 17.36 17.13 -5.07
CA LYS A 44 18.54 17.48 -4.24
C LYS A 44 18.31 17.30 -2.74
N ASP A 45 17.16 16.75 -2.33
CA ASP A 45 16.89 16.50 -0.92
C ASP A 45 17.74 15.29 -0.46
N PRO A 46 18.57 15.42 0.60
CA PRO A 46 19.38 14.32 1.12
C PRO A 46 18.57 13.11 1.64
N ARG A 47 17.25 13.26 1.81
CA ARG A 47 16.32 12.18 2.19
C ARG A 47 15.81 11.41 0.98
N ASN A 48 16.06 11.88 -0.23
CA ASN A 48 15.60 11.26 -1.45
C ASN A 48 16.35 9.93 -1.69
N PRO A 49 15.65 8.79 -1.80
CA PRO A 49 16.31 7.51 -2.04
C PRO A 49 17.02 7.41 -3.40
N TYR A 50 16.79 8.35 -4.32
CA TYR A 50 17.40 8.35 -5.66
C TYR A 50 18.73 9.12 -5.77
N GLY A 51 19.12 9.87 -4.73
CA GLY A 51 20.40 10.60 -4.68
C GLY A 51 20.41 11.96 -5.36
#